data_AF-A0CBH3-F1
#
_entry.id   AF-A0CBH3-F1
#
_cell.length_a   1.000
_cell.length_b   1.000
_cell.length_c   1.000
_cell.angle_alpha   90.00
_cell.angle_beta   90.00
_cell.angle_gamma   90.00
#
_symmetry.space_group_name_H-M   'P 1'
#
loop_
_entity.id
_entity.type
_entity.pdbx_description
1 polymer ?
#
loop_
_entity_poly.entity_id
_entity_poly.type
_entity_poly.pdbx_seq_one_letter_code
_entity_poly.pdbx_strand_id
1 'polypeptide(L)'
;MAKAIFWNEHQTQQSSFQISSLTWLGLGISNLRLKDPIAEECLCQASIHEPFNGEVWGYQALNCLQQKRGQQAKQCLQRMEQTEVNDLDLLIELAEEMNKCQDFESCRQILMRVYNSKVKIPNMGQLLKNLGSVHAELGRKEEAKQYYEESLQYLESGNEKAKVIQEMKLL
;
A
#
# COMPACT_ATOMS: atom_id res chain seq x y z
N MET A 1 18.23 -17.74 20.54
CA MET A 1 17.89 -16.75 21.60
C MET A 1 19.04 -15.73 21.78
N ALA A 2 19.61 -15.20 20.69
CA ALA A 2 20.87 -14.42 20.75
C ALA A 2 20.92 -13.26 19.73
N LYS A 3 19.80 -12.57 19.47
CA LYS A 3 19.79 -11.33 18.67
C LYS A 3 19.09 -10.15 19.35
N ALA A 4 18.51 -10.32 20.54
CA ALA A 4 17.78 -9.27 21.25
C ALA A 4 18.60 -8.55 22.34
N ILE A 5 19.88 -8.91 22.53
CA ILE A 5 20.71 -8.38 23.63
C ILE A 5 21.65 -7.26 23.15
N PHE A 6 21.87 -7.09 21.84
CA PHE A 6 22.81 -6.07 21.35
C PHE A 6 22.24 -4.64 21.32
N TRP A 7 20.93 -4.46 21.62
CA TRP A 7 20.28 -3.16 21.49
C TRP A 7 20.16 -2.36 22.80
N ASN A 8 20.62 -2.89 23.95
CA ASN A 8 20.32 -2.27 25.25
C ASN A 8 21.53 -1.78 26.07
N GLU A 9 22.76 -1.79 25.54
CA GLU A 9 23.95 -1.38 26.32
C GLU A 9 24.81 -0.27 25.69
N HIS A 10 24.44 0.26 24.52
CA HIS A 10 25.20 1.34 23.86
C HIS A 10 24.48 2.70 23.82
N GLN A 11 23.69 3.03 24.85
CA GLN A 11 23.21 4.41 25.09
C GLN A 11 24.09 5.20 26.07
N THR A 12 25.40 4.98 26.07
CA THR A 12 26.33 5.87 26.75
C THR A 12 27.45 6.30 25.81
N GLN A 13 27.33 7.58 25.39
CA GLN A 13 28.38 8.42 24.84
C GLN A 13 28.88 8.11 23.43
N GLN A 14 28.09 8.52 22.44
CA GLN A 14 28.62 9.10 21.20
C GLN A 14 27.58 10.09 20.67
N SER A 15 27.95 11.38 20.66
CA SER A 15 27.33 12.50 19.93
C SER A 15 26.04 12.14 19.19
N SER A 16 24.90 12.37 19.84
CA SER A 16 23.57 12.07 19.29
C SER A 16 23.28 12.97 18.08
N PHE A 17 23.72 12.56 16.90
CA PHE A 17 22.97 12.88 15.69
C PHE A 17 21.56 12.34 15.93
N GLN A 18 20.61 13.23 16.18
CA GLN A 18 19.20 12.83 16.25
C GLN A 18 18.87 12.19 14.89
N ILE A 19 18.73 10.87 14.87
CA ILE A 19 18.32 10.15 13.67
C ILE A 19 16.95 10.71 13.30
N SER A 20 16.85 11.36 12.14
CA SER A 20 15.62 12.02 11.73
C SER A 20 14.55 10.99 11.40
N SER A 21 13.27 11.37 11.52
CA SER A 21 12.12 10.58 11.04
C SER A 21 12.35 10.04 9.63
N LEU A 22 12.86 10.89 8.73
CA LEU A 22 13.19 10.52 7.35
C LEU A 22 14.22 9.38 7.25
N THR A 23 15.21 9.35 8.15
CA THR A 23 16.22 8.30 8.17
C THR A 23 15.61 6.97 8.63
N TRP A 24 14.76 7.00 9.66
CA TRP A 24 14.01 5.84 10.10
C TRP A 24 13.04 5.32 9.04
N LEU A 25 12.36 6.21 8.33
CA LEU A 25 11.50 5.85 7.21
C LEU A 25 12.31 5.18 6.09
N GLY A 26 13.43 5.78 5.66
CA GLY A 26 14.30 5.22 4.62
C GLY A 26 14.87 3.84 4.99
N LEU A 27 15.29 3.66 6.25
CA LEU A 27 15.71 2.35 6.79
C LEU A 27 14.54 1.36 6.80
N GLY A 28 13.36 1.79 7.23
CA GLY A 28 12.15 0.98 7.25
C GLY A 28 11.79 0.46 5.87
N ILE A 29 11.75 1.33 4.86
CA ILE A 29 11.46 0.97 3.46
C ILE A 29 12.50 -0.01 2.93
N SER A 30 13.79 0.29 3.11
CA SER A 30 14.89 -0.55 2.62
C SER A 30 14.83 -1.96 3.21
N ASN A 31 14.63 -2.07 4.52
CA ASN A 31 14.51 -3.35 5.21
C ASN A 31 13.21 -4.08 4.85
N LEU A 32 12.11 -3.36 4.60
CA LEU A 32 10.86 -3.95 4.12
C LEU A 32 11.06 -4.65 2.77
N ARG A 33 11.78 -4.00 1.84
CA ARG A 33 12.14 -4.62 0.55
C ARG A 33 13.03 -5.85 0.71
N LEU A 34 13.92 -5.85 1.71
CA LEU A 34 14.77 -7.00 2.06
C LEU A 34 14.03 -8.07 2.88
N LYS A 35 12.78 -7.83 3.28
CA LYS A 35 12.00 -8.68 4.19
C LYS A 35 12.69 -8.91 5.54
N ASP A 36 13.48 -7.93 5.98
CA ASP A 36 14.13 -7.95 7.29
C ASP A 36 13.12 -7.49 8.35
N PRO A 37 12.91 -8.24 9.45
CA PRO A 37 12.01 -7.85 10.54
C PRO A 37 12.34 -6.50 11.18
N ILE A 38 13.59 -6.02 11.07
CA ILE A 38 14.00 -4.69 11.57
C ILE A 38 13.15 -3.56 10.96
N ALA A 39 12.58 -3.78 9.77
CA ALA A 39 11.70 -2.81 9.11
C ALA A 39 10.57 -2.31 10.02
N GLU A 40 9.98 -3.20 10.82
CA GLU A 40 8.88 -2.84 11.71
C GLU A 40 9.32 -1.86 12.79
N GLU A 41 10.46 -2.13 13.42
CA GLU A 41 11.01 -1.26 14.45
C GLU A 41 11.37 0.11 13.88
N CYS A 42 12.03 0.14 12.71
CA CYS A 42 12.34 1.39 12.02
C CYS A 42 11.11 2.24 11.72
N LEU A 43 10.05 1.61 11.18
CA LEU A 43 8.81 2.32 10.85
C LEU A 43 8.08 2.79 12.13
N CYS A 44 8.11 2.01 13.21
CA CYS A 44 7.58 2.43 14.51
C CYS A 44 8.32 3.66 15.04
N GLN A 45 9.65 3.70 14.98
CA GLN A 45 10.43 4.88 15.37
C GLN A 45 10.06 6.09 14.50
N ALA A 46 9.94 5.93 13.18
CA ALA A 46 9.50 7.00 12.30
C ALA A 46 8.14 7.58 12.73
N SER A 47 7.17 6.71 13.07
CA SER A 47 5.83 7.13 13.49
C SER A 47 5.80 7.89 14.83
N ILE A 48 6.76 7.62 15.72
CA ILE A 48 6.90 8.34 17.01
C ILE A 48 7.42 9.76 16.75
N HIS A 49 8.35 9.91 15.82
CA HIS A 49 8.94 11.20 15.49
C HIS A 49 7.99 12.09 14.66
N GLU A 50 7.32 11.53 13.65
CA GLU A 50 6.38 12.24 12.79
C GLU A 50 5.04 11.49 12.64
N PRO A 51 4.13 11.60 13.63
CA PRO A 51 2.86 10.87 13.63
C PRO A 51 1.91 11.25 12.48
N PHE A 52 2.10 12.42 11.87
CA PHE A 52 1.26 12.94 10.79
C PHE A 52 1.79 12.62 9.39
N ASN A 53 2.92 11.92 9.28
CA ASN A 53 3.44 11.47 8.00
C ASN A 53 2.65 10.23 7.53
N GLY A 54 1.82 10.42 6.50
CA GLY A 54 0.98 9.35 5.98
C GLY A 54 1.74 8.21 5.31
N GLU A 55 2.92 8.48 4.75
CA GLU A 55 3.75 7.46 4.11
C GLU A 55 4.23 6.43 5.12
N VAL A 56 4.58 6.86 6.34
CA VAL A 56 4.99 5.96 7.43
C VAL A 56 3.87 4.96 7.74
N TRP A 57 2.63 5.44 7.90
CA TRP A 57 1.47 4.58 8.15
C TRP A 57 1.17 3.65 6.97
N GLY A 58 1.38 4.12 5.73
CA GLY A 58 1.25 3.31 4.53
C GLY A 58 2.26 2.16 4.49
N TYR A 59 3.55 2.42 4.74
CA TYR A 59 4.58 1.37 4.79
C TYR A 59 4.38 0.40 5.97
N GLN A 60 3.90 0.88 7.13
CA GLN A 60 3.52 0.00 8.24
C GLN A 60 2.33 -0.90 7.87
N ALA A 61 1.30 -0.35 7.21
CA ALA A 61 0.17 -1.14 6.73
C ALA A 61 0.64 -2.21 5.74
N LEU A 62 1.52 -1.85 4.80
CA LEU A 62 2.11 -2.79 3.84
C LEU A 62 2.86 -3.92 4.53
N ASN A 63 3.71 -3.61 5.50
CA ASN A 63 4.42 -4.62 6.29
C ASN A 63 3.46 -5.55 7.05
N CYS A 64 2.40 -5.00 7.63
CA CYS A 64 1.38 -5.78 8.32
C CYS A 64 0.61 -6.71 7.37
N LEU A 65 0.24 -6.23 6.18
CA LEU A 65 -0.45 -7.02 5.15
C LEU A 65 0.44 -8.18 4.66
N GLN A 66 1.71 -7.91 4.36
CA GLN A 66 2.67 -8.94 3.94
C GLN A 66 2.86 -10.04 5.00
N GLN A 67 2.77 -9.68 6.28
CA GLN A 67 2.83 -10.61 7.40
C GLN A 67 1.47 -11.23 7.77
N LYS A 68 0.42 -11.00 6.98
CA LYS A 68 -0.96 -11.49 7.21
C LYS A 68 -1.58 -10.99 8.52
N ARG A 69 -1.12 -9.85 9.04
CA ARG A 69 -1.60 -9.20 10.28
C ARG A 69 -2.71 -8.20 9.96
N GLY A 70 -3.86 -8.71 9.52
CA GLY A 70 -4.96 -7.89 9.00
C GLY A 70 -5.52 -6.84 9.99
N GLN A 71 -5.58 -7.15 11.29
CA GLN A 71 -6.06 -6.19 12.29
C GLN A 71 -5.11 -4.99 12.46
N GLN A 72 -3.80 -5.24 12.52
CA GLN A 72 -2.80 -4.18 12.63
C GLN A 72 -2.76 -3.35 11.35
N ALA A 73 -2.85 -4.00 10.19
CA ALA A 73 -2.95 -3.31 8.90
C ALA A 73 -4.14 -2.33 8.89
N LYS A 74 -5.33 -2.75 9.32
CA LYS A 74 -6.52 -1.88 9.39
C LYS A 74 -6.30 -0.64 10.26
N GLN A 75 -5.62 -0.78 11.39
CA GLN A 75 -5.33 0.36 12.27
C GLN A 75 -4.35 1.35 11.61
N CYS A 76 -3.33 0.84 10.92
CA CYS A 76 -2.40 1.68 10.17
C CYS A 76 -3.12 2.41 9.02
N LEU A 77 -4.01 1.73 8.30
CA LEU A 77 -4.80 2.32 7.22
C LEU A 77 -5.74 3.42 7.70
N GLN A 78 -6.44 3.21 8.81
CA GLN A 78 -7.30 4.24 9.41
C GLN A 78 -6.51 5.51 9.78
N ARG A 79 -5.26 5.37 10.22
CA ARG A 79 -4.38 6.51 10.47
C ARG A 79 -3.90 7.15 9.18
N MET A 80 -3.54 6.34 8.19
CA MET A 80 -3.14 6.80 6.86
C MET A 80 -4.26 7.62 6.19
N GLU A 81 -5.52 7.23 6.33
CA GLU A 81 -6.69 7.96 5.80
C GLU A 81 -6.83 9.36 6.39
N GLN A 82 -6.39 9.57 7.63
CA GLN A 82 -6.41 10.87 8.31
C GLN A 82 -5.26 11.78 7.88
N THR A 83 -4.38 11.30 7.00
CA THR A 83 -3.17 11.99 6.57
C THR A 83 -3.09 12.07 5.04
N GLU A 84 -2.28 13.01 4.56
CA GLU A 84 -1.98 13.11 3.14
C GLU A 84 -0.87 12.13 2.75
N VAL A 85 -1.14 11.27 1.78
CA VAL A 85 -0.19 10.36 1.14
C VAL A 85 -0.16 10.73 -0.34
N ASN A 86 1.02 11.15 -0.80
CA ASN A 86 1.24 11.57 -2.18
C ASN A 86 2.04 10.53 -2.98
N ASP A 87 2.68 9.58 -2.29
CA ASP A 87 3.37 8.45 -2.93
C ASP A 87 2.34 7.50 -3.58
N LEU A 88 2.15 7.67 -4.89
CA LEU A 88 1.22 6.86 -5.68
C LEU A 88 1.69 5.41 -5.82
N ASP A 89 3.01 5.18 -5.86
CA ASP A 89 3.56 3.83 -6.00
C ASP A 89 3.26 3.01 -4.75
N LEU A 90 3.42 3.61 -3.56
CA LEU A 90 3.00 3.02 -2.29
C LEU A 90 1.51 2.69 -2.26
N LEU A 91 0.66 3.61 -2.72
CA LEU A 91 -0.79 3.39 -2.76
C LEU A 91 -1.17 2.23 -3.70
N ILE A 92 -0.52 2.10 -4.85
CA ILE A 92 -0.74 0.98 -5.78
C ILE A 92 -0.32 -0.34 -5.13
N GLU A 93 0.87 -0.40 -4.52
CA GLU A 93 1.34 -1.60 -3.82
C GLU A 93 0.40 -2.02 -2.69
N LEU A 94 -0.09 -1.05 -1.91
CA LEU A 94 -1.08 -1.29 -0.86
C LEU A 94 -2.37 -1.86 -1.41
N ALA A 95 -2.89 -1.31 -2.50
CA ALA A 95 -4.10 -1.80 -3.14
C ALA A 95 -3.94 -3.25 -3.63
N GLU A 96 -2.80 -3.62 -4.20
CA GLU A 96 -2.51 -4.98 -4.63
C GLU A 96 -2.49 -5.98 -3.46
N GLU A 97 -1.85 -5.61 -2.34
CA GLU A 97 -1.82 -6.45 -1.15
C GLU A 97 -3.19 -6.57 -0.46
N MET A 98 -3.99 -5.50 -0.47
CA MET A 98 -5.37 -5.54 0.05
C MET A 98 -6.28 -6.43 -0.78
N ASN A 99 -6.13 -6.40 -2.10
CA ASN A 99 -6.91 -7.25 -3.00
C ASN A 99 -6.64 -8.74 -2.71
N LYS A 100 -5.37 -9.10 -2.45
CA LYS A 100 -5.00 -10.47 -1.99
C LYS A 100 -5.63 -10.84 -0.64
N CYS A 101 -5.81 -9.86 0.24
CA CYS A 101 -6.42 -10.05 1.56
C CYS A 101 -7.96 -9.96 1.55
N GLN A 102 -8.59 -9.83 0.39
CA GLN A 102 -10.05 -9.65 0.23
C GLN A 102 -10.62 -8.42 0.95
N ASP A 103 -9.79 -7.40 1.21
CA ASP A 103 -10.25 -6.13 1.78
C ASP A 103 -10.62 -5.16 0.65
N PHE A 104 -11.74 -5.46 -0.01
CA PHE A 104 -12.19 -4.75 -1.21
C PHE A 104 -12.60 -3.31 -0.93
N GLU A 105 -13.12 -3.00 0.26
CA GLU A 105 -13.58 -1.65 0.60
C GLU A 105 -12.39 -0.68 0.73
N SER A 106 -11.36 -1.05 1.50
CA SER A 106 -10.13 -0.25 1.62
C SER A 106 -9.36 -0.20 0.29
N CYS A 107 -9.33 -1.30 -0.47
CA CYS A 107 -8.74 -1.32 -1.80
C CYS A 107 -9.41 -0.32 -2.74
N ARG A 108 -10.75 -0.26 -2.76
CA ARG A 108 -11.51 0.70 -3.57
C ARG A 108 -11.12 2.13 -3.24
N GLN A 109 -11.05 2.48 -1.96
CA GLN A 109 -10.75 3.85 -1.53
C GLN A 109 -9.38 4.30 -2.00
N ILE A 110 -8.37 3.44 -1.87
CA ILE A 110 -7.00 3.75 -2.31
C ILE A 110 -6.94 3.87 -3.83
N LEU A 111 -7.50 2.92 -4.57
CA LEU A 111 -7.50 2.97 -6.03
C LEU A 111 -8.23 4.21 -6.58
N MET A 112 -9.34 4.62 -5.94
CA MET A 112 -10.05 5.85 -6.30
C MET A 112 -9.24 7.11 -5.99
N ARG A 113 -8.49 7.13 -4.89
CA ARG A 113 -7.56 8.24 -4.57
C ARG A 113 -6.49 8.37 -5.67
N VAL A 114 -5.92 7.25 -6.08
CA VAL A 114 -4.92 7.18 -7.15
C VAL A 114 -5.53 7.64 -8.49
N TYR A 115 -6.71 7.14 -8.87
CA TYR A 115 -7.41 7.54 -10.08
C TYR A 115 -7.75 9.05 -10.10
N ASN A 116 -8.26 9.57 -8.98
CA ASN A 116 -8.65 10.98 -8.85
C ASN A 116 -7.46 11.95 -8.78
N SER A 117 -6.25 11.46 -8.52
CA SER A 117 -5.04 12.30 -8.54
C SER A 117 -4.77 12.91 -9.93
N LYS A 118 -5.42 12.40 -10.99
CA LYS A 118 -5.24 12.80 -12.40
C LYS A 118 -3.79 12.75 -12.88
N VAL A 119 -2.91 12.08 -12.14
CA VAL A 119 -1.53 11.85 -12.55
C VAL A 119 -1.53 10.78 -13.64
N LYS A 120 -0.70 10.99 -14.67
CA LYS A 120 -0.52 9.99 -15.72
C LYS A 120 0.31 8.84 -15.15
N ILE A 121 -0.36 7.80 -14.67
CA ILE A 121 0.28 6.66 -14.05
C ILE A 121 0.72 5.68 -15.14
N PRO A 122 1.98 5.21 -15.11
CA PRO A 122 2.40 4.06 -15.90
C PRO A 122 1.48 2.87 -15.56
N ASN A 123 0.81 2.27 -16.55
CA ASN A 123 -0.16 1.17 -16.39
C ASN A 123 -1.58 1.57 -15.92
N MET A 124 -2.10 2.71 -16.37
CA MET A 124 -3.51 3.11 -16.17
C MET A 124 -4.54 1.99 -16.44
N GLY A 125 -4.31 1.17 -17.48
CA GLY A 125 -5.19 0.03 -17.79
C GLY A 125 -5.24 -1.03 -16.69
N GLN A 126 -4.12 -1.27 -15.99
CA GLN A 126 -4.07 -2.21 -14.87
C GLN A 126 -4.80 -1.65 -13.63
N LEU A 127 -4.65 -0.35 -13.35
CA LEU A 127 -5.37 0.34 -12.28
C LEU A 127 -6.88 0.24 -12.48
N LEU A 128 -7.36 0.57 -13.69
CA LEU A 128 -8.77 0.52 -14.06
C LEU A 128 -9.33 -0.90 -14.02
N LYS A 129 -8.54 -1.90 -14.44
CA LYS A 129 -8.91 -3.31 -14.28
C LYS A 129 -9.09 -3.68 -12.81
N ASN A 130 -8.16 -3.28 -11.95
CA ASN A 130 -8.26 -3.55 -10.52
C ASN A 130 -9.49 -2.87 -9.89
N LEU A 131 -9.81 -1.64 -10.30
CA LEU A 131 -11.06 -0.98 -9.92
C LEU A 131 -12.29 -1.78 -10.36
N GLY A 132 -12.34 -2.22 -11.62
CA GLY A 132 -13.42 -3.06 -12.14
C GLY A 132 -13.62 -4.34 -11.30
N SER A 133 -12.53 -5.03 -10.98
CA SER A 133 -12.54 -6.23 -10.14
C SER A 133 -13.02 -5.96 -8.73
N VAL A 134 -12.54 -4.90 -8.08
CA VAL A 134 -12.97 -4.53 -6.73
C VAL A 134 -14.45 -4.15 -6.69
N HIS A 135 -14.95 -3.40 -7.68
CA HIS A 135 -16.37 -3.06 -7.77
C HIS A 135 -17.25 -4.30 -8.04
N ALA A 136 -16.76 -5.26 -8.84
CA ALA A 136 -17.44 -6.52 -9.09
C ALA A 136 -17.63 -7.33 -7.80
N GLU A 137 -16.56 -7.46 -7.01
CA GLU A 137 -16.56 -8.16 -5.71
C GLU A 137 -17.45 -7.48 -4.66
N LEU A 138 -17.57 -6.14 -4.73
CA LEU A 138 -18.50 -5.37 -3.90
C LEU A 138 -19.96 -5.42 -4.40
N GLY A 139 -20.25 -6.17 -5.48
CA GLY A 139 -21.59 -6.32 -6.06
C GLY A 139 -22.05 -5.12 -6.90
N ARG A 140 -21.17 -4.17 -7.19
CA ARG A 140 -21.47 -2.94 -7.94
C ARG A 140 -21.17 -3.14 -9.42
N LYS A 141 -22.02 -3.92 -10.07
CA LYS A 141 -21.80 -4.43 -11.44
C LYS A 141 -21.74 -3.33 -12.49
N GLU A 142 -22.55 -2.29 -12.36
CA GLU A 142 -22.59 -1.17 -13.31
C GLU A 142 -21.26 -0.39 -13.31
N GLU A 143 -20.75 -0.05 -12.12
CA GLU A 143 -19.45 0.63 -11.97
C GLU A 143 -18.31 -0.28 -12.42
N ALA A 144 -18.37 -1.58 -12.08
CA ALA A 144 -17.37 -2.56 -12.50
C ALA A 144 -17.24 -2.61 -14.03
N LYS A 145 -18.37 -2.66 -14.73
CA LYS A 145 -18.41 -2.67 -16.19
C LYS A 145 -17.81 -1.39 -16.79
N GLN A 146 -18.14 -0.23 -16.23
CA GLN A 146 -17.57 1.05 -16.69
C GLN A 146 -16.04 1.07 -16.59
N TYR A 147 -15.50 0.68 -15.43
CA TYR A 147 -14.04 0.64 -15.24
C TYR A 147 -13.36 -0.41 -16.12
N TYR A 148 -14.00 -1.56 -16.35
CA TYR A 148 -13.49 -2.55 -17.31
C TYR A 148 -13.46 -2.01 -18.74
N GLU A 149 -14.52 -1.36 -19.21
CA GLU A 149 -14.56 -0.75 -20.55
C GLU A 149 -13.49 0.34 -20.71
N GLU A 150 -13.30 1.18 -19.70
CA GLU A 150 -12.22 2.18 -19.68
C GLU A 150 -10.84 1.51 -19.70
N SER A 151 -10.64 0.44 -18.93
CA SER A 151 -9.37 -0.28 -18.88
C SER A 151 -8.92 -0.81 -20.25
N LEU A 152 -9.87 -1.28 -21.08
CA LEU A 152 -9.59 -1.82 -22.41
C LEU A 152 -9.00 -0.79 -23.37
N GLN A 153 -9.25 0.50 -23.14
CA GLN A 153 -8.68 1.59 -23.96
C GLN A 153 -7.18 1.76 -23.69
N TYR A 154 -6.74 1.49 -22.46
CA TYR A 154 -5.36 1.69 -22.03
C TYR A 154 -4.51 0.41 -22.03
N LEU A 155 -5.13 -0.77 -22.03
CA LEU A 155 -4.41 -2.05 -22.09
C LEU A 155 -3.80 -2.26 -23.48
N GLU A 156 -2.49 -2.52 -23.54
CA GLU A 156 -1.80 -2.84 -24.80
C GLU A 156 -1.82 -4.35 -25.09
N SER A 157 -1.81 -5.18 -24.04
CA SER A 157 -1.77 -6.64 -24.15
C SER A 157 -3.14 -7.24 -24.52
N GLY A 158 -3.19 -7.98 -25.63
CA GLY A 158 -4.39 -8.72 -26.05
C GLY A 158 -4.84 -9.78 -25.05
N ASN A 159 -3.91 -10.36 -24.29
CA ASN A 159 -4.23 -11.35 -23.24
C ASN A 159 -4.94 -10.69 -22.05
N GLU A 160 -4.47 -9.52 -21.61
CA GLU A 160 -5.12 -8.79 -20.53
C GLU A 160 -6.50 -8.29 -20.95
N LYS A 161 -6.65 -7.83 -22.20
CA LYS A 161 -7.96 -7.48 -22.77
C LYS A 161 -8.93 -8.67 -22.77
N ALA A 162 -8.46 -9.86 -23.16
CA ALA A 162 -9.29 -11.05 -23.18
C ALA A 162 -9.80 -11.43 -21.78
N LYS A 163 -8.94 -11.33 -20.75
CA LYS A 163 -9.33 -11.55 -19.35
C LYS A 163 -10.42 -10.56 -18.91
N VAL A 164 -10.21 -9.26 -19.16
CA VAL A 164 -11.20 -8.22 -18.81
C VAL A 164 -12.54 -8.47 -19.50
N ILE A 165 -12.53 -8.82 -20.80
CA ILE A 165 -13.76 -9.13 -21.54
C ILE A 165 -14.46 -10.36 -20.95
N GLN A 166 -13.70 -11.36 -20.49
CA GLN A 166 -14.27 -12.54 -19.84
C GLN A 166 -14.89 -12.19 -18.47
N GLU A 167 -14.18 -11.44 -17.63
CA GLU A 167 -14.68 -10.99 -16.32
C GLU A 167 -15.92 -10.13 -16.47
N MET A 168 -15.94 -9.23 -17.45
CA MET A 168 -17.10 -8.37 -17.75
C MET A 168 -18.34 -9.15 -18.18
N LYS A 169 -18.18 -10.34 -18.80
CA LYS A 169 -19.32 -11.22 -19.17
C LYS A 169 -19.91 -11.95 -17.97
N LEU A 170 -19.19 -12.04 -16.85
CA LEU A 170 -19.61 -12.73 -15.63
C LEU A 170 -20.35 -11.81 -14.65
N LEU A 171 -20.34 -10.50 -14.90
CA LEU A 171 -21.12 -9.49 -14.18
C LEU A 171 -22.60 -9.61 -14.54
#